data_AF-X1LGK9-F1
#
_entry.id   AF-X1LGK9-F1
#
_cell.length_a   1.000
_cell.length_b   1.000
_cell.length_c   1.000
_cell.angle_alpha   90.00
_cell.angle_beta   90.00
_cell.angle_gamma   90.00
#
_symmetry.space_group_name_H-M   'P 1'
#
loop_
_entity.id
_entity.type
_entity.pdbx_description
1 polymer ?
#
loop_
_entity_poly.entity_id
_entity_poly.type
_entity_poly.pdbx_seq_one_letter_code
_entity_poly.pdbx_strand_id
1 'polypeptide(L)'
;RAKVVKNKVAPPFRSAEFDIMFGYGISKEGNLIDLGVEWGLVKKAGAFFSYGDIRLGQGRESAKQYLSQNPELAQEIEQQIRASATTTHITVPDD
;
A
#
# COMPACT_ATOMS: atom_id res chain seq x y z
N ARG A 1 -4.88 -10.68 7.79
CA ARG A 1 -3.81 -11.41 7.06
C ARG A 1 -4.43 -12.54 6.23
N ALA A 2 -4.14 -12.60 4.93
CA ALA A 2 -4.55 -13.69 4.05
C ALA A 2 -3.32 -14.35 3.42
N LYS A 3 -3.33 -15.68 3.31
CA LYS A 3 -2.25 -16.46 2.66
C LYS A 3 -2.81 -17.16 1.44
N VAL A 4 -2.17 -16.98 0.29
CA VAL A 4 -2.56 -17.65 -0.95
C VAL A 4 -1.93 -19.03 -0.97
N VAL A 5 -2.67 -20.05 -0.53
CA VAL A 5 -2.17 -21.43 -0.42
C VAL A 5 -2.06 -22.16 -1.77
N LYS A 6 -2.81 -21.72 -2.79
CA LYS A 6 -2.80 -22.31 -4.12
C LYS A 6 -3.04 -21.22 -5.16
N ASN A 7 -2.10 -21.06 -6.09
CA ASN A 7 -2.21 -20.15 -7.22
C ASN A 7 -1.71 -20.87 -8.47
N LYS A 8 -2.49 -20.87 -9.55
CA LYS A 8 -2.14 -21.49 -10.85
C LYS A 8 -1.67 -20.48 -11.90
N VAL A 9 -1.79 -19.18 -11.61
CA VAL A 9 -1.47 -18.09 -12.55
C VAL A 9 -0.16 -17.40 -12.19
N ALA A 10 0.18 -17.37 -10.89
CA ALA A 10 1.37 -16.70 -10.36
C ALA A 10 1.97 -17.51 -9.19
N PRO A 11 3.15 -17.13 -8.68
CA PRO A 11 3.81 -17.83 -7.58
C PRO A 11 2.86 -18.02 -6.37
N PRO A 12 2.72 -19.27 -5.86
CA PRO A 12 1.91 -19.55 -4.68
C PRO A 12 2.59 -19.06 -3.38
N PHE A 13 1.88 -19.17 -2.27
CA PHE A 13 2.34 -18.91 -0.90
C PHE A 13 2.64 -17.45 -0.52
N ARG A 14 2.25 -16.47 -1.36
CA ARG A 14 2.28 -15.06 -0.98
C ARG A 14 1.28 -14.77 0.16
N SER A 15 1.68 -13.88 1.06
CA SER A 15 0.83 -13.38 2.16
C SER A 15 0.52 -11.91 1.93
N ALA A 16 -0.69 -11.48 2.28
CA ALA A 16 -1.09 -10.08 2.27
C ALA A 16 -1.72 -9.70 3.62
N GLU A 17 -1.42 -8.49 4.08
CA GLU A 17 -2.01 -7.89 5.26
C GLU A 17 -2.91 -6.74 4.82
N PHE A 18 -4.12 -6.71 5.35
CA PHE A 18 -5.11 -5.68 5.08
C PHE A 18 -6.02 -5.54 6.29
N ASP A 19 -6.47 -4.32 6.51
CA ASP A 19 -7.40 -3.98 7.59
C ASP A 19 -8.84 -4.05 7.08
N ILE A 20 -9.70 -4.68 7.88
CA ILE A 20 -11.13 -4.75 7.64
C ILE A 20 -11.81 -3.83 8.66
N MET A 21 -12.44 -2.76 8.18
CA MET A 21 -13.23 -1.85 8.99
C MET A 21 -14.68 -2.36 9.08
N PHE A 22 -15.22 -2.42 10.29
CA PHE A 22 -16.61 -2.82 10.53
C PHE A 22 -17.57 -1.83 9.84
N GLY A 23 -18.42 -2.32 8.93
CA GLY A 23 -19.39 -1.50 8.19
C GLY A 23 -18.91 -0.90 6.85
N TYR A 24 -17.59 -0.74 6.65
CA TYR A 24 -17.01 -0.21 5.40
C TYR A 24 -16.24 -1.26 4.57
N GLY A 25 -15.91 -2.41 5.17
CA GLY A 25 -15.19 -3.48 4.49
C GLY A 25 -13.68 -3.27 4.46
N ILE A 26 -13.02 -3.65 3.37
CA ILE A 26 -11.56 -3.58 3.23
C ILE A 26 -11.13 -2.13 3.01
N SER A 27 -10.27 -1.60 3.88
CA SER A 27 -9.75 -0.23 3.73
C SER A 27 -8.63 -0.21 2.68
N LYS A 28 -8.95 0.30 1.48
CA LYS A 28 -7.99 0.45 0.39
C LYS A 28 -6.96 1.53 0.68
N GLU A 29 -7.42 2.64 1.26
CA GLU A 29 -6.61 3.83 1.56
C GLU A 29 -5.55 3.50 2.60
N GLY A 30 -5.90 2.69 3.61
CA GLY A 30 -4.93 2.22 4.60
C GLY A 30 -3.83 1.39 3.98
N ASN A 31 -4.20 0.49 3.07
CA ASN A 31 -3.25 -0.36 2.39
C ASN A 31 -2.35 0.43 1.43
N LEU A 32 -2.88 1.44 0.75
CA LEU A 32 -2.11 2.36 -0.10
C LEU A 32 -1.04 3.12 0.70
N ILE A 33 -1.35 3.57 1.91
CA ILE A 33 -0.36 4.24 2.77
C ILE A 33 0.72 3.26 3.22
N ASP A 34 0.35 2.06 3.68
CA ASP A 34 1.33 1.08 4.16
C ASP A 34 2.27 0.65 3.02
N LEU A 35 1.71 0.30 1.86
CA LEU A 35 2.48 -0.03 0.66
C LEU A 35 3.29 1.17 0.18
N GLY A 36 2.73 2.38 0.18
CA GLY A 36 3.46 3.59 -0.21
C GLY A 36 4.69 3.83 0.67
N VAL A 37 4.61 3.53 1.97
CA VAL A 37 5.74 3.65 2.90
C VAL A 37 6.75 2.53 2.69
N GLU A 38 6.30 1.28 2.53
CA GLU A 38 7.16 0.13 2.29
C GLU A 38 7.98 0.28 0.98
N TRP A 39 7.39 0.90 -0.04
CA TRP A 39 8.00 1.10 -1.35
C TRP A 39 8.77 2.42 -1.45
N GLY A 40 8.76 3.24 -0.38
CA GLY A 40 9.48 4.52 -0.33
C GLY A 40 8.83 5.67 -1.11
N LEU A 41 7.62 5.49 -1.63
CA LEU A 41 6.83 6.54 -2.28
C LEU A 41 6.32 7.57 -1.26
N VAL A 42 5.92 7.09 -0.08
CA VAL A 42 5.46 7.92 1.04
C VAL A 42 6.57 8.02 2.08
N LYS A 43 7.03 9.24 2.34
CA LYS A 43 8.01 9.52 3.39
C LYS A 43 7.31 9.70 4.72
N LYS A 44 7.78 8.95 5.73
CA LYS A 44 7.33 9.05 7.12
C LYS A 44 8.36 9.83 7.94
N ALA A 45 8.01 11.06 8.32
CA ALA A 45 8.80 11.91 9.22
C ALA A 45 8.21 11.84 10.63
N GLY A 46 8.60 10.82 11.39
CA GLY A 46 8.07 10.56 12.72
C GLY A 46 6.58 10.17 12.68
N ALA A 47 5.72 11.06 13.17
CA ALA A 47 4.27 10.90 13.09
C ALA A 47 3.66 11.47 11.79
N PHE A 48 4.42 12.16 10.95
CA PHE A 48 3.91 12.78 9.73
C PHE A 48 4.13 11.93 8.49
N PHE A 49 3.13 11.91 7.61
CA PHE A 49 3.21 11.28 6.30
C PHE A 49 3.22 12.35 5.21
N SER A 50 4.11 12.17 4.25
CA SER A 50 4.31 13.06 3.10
C SER A 50 4.51 12.26 1.84
N TYR A 51 3.87 12.67 0.76
CA TYR A 51 4.01 12.09 -0.57
C TYR A 51 4.62 13.16 -1.48
N GLY A 52 5.88 12.96 -1.91
CA GLY A 52 6.66 14.01 -2.57
C GLY A 52 6.73 15.28 -1.71
N ASP A 53 6.17 16.37 -2.22
CA ASP A 53 6.08 17.67 -1.54
C ASP A 53 4.74 17.88 -0.80
N ILE A 54 3.79 16.95 -0.94
CA ILE A 54 2.45 17.05 -0.37
C ILE A 54 2.42 16.40 1.02
N ARG A 55 1.90 17.12 2.01
CA ARG A 55 1.73 16.60 3.37
C ARG A 55 0.36 15.92 3.51
N LEU A 56 0.37 14.59 3.68
CA LEU A 56 -0.85 13.79 3.83
C LEU A 56 -1.48 13.94 5.23
N GLY A 57 -0.66 14.25 6.23
CA GLY A 57 -1.14 14.55 7.58
C GLY A 57 -0.32 13.92 8.71
N GLN A 58 -0.83 14.04 9.94
CA GLN A 58 -0.26 13.40 11.12
C GLN A 58 -0.98 12.09 11.39
N GLY A 59 -0.22 10.99 11.43
CA GLY A 59 -0.74 9.68 11.69
C GLY A 59 -1.40 9.04 10.48
N ARG A 60 -1.67 7.75 10.62
CA ARG A 60 -2.25 6.92 9.56
C ARG A 60 -3.70 7.29 9.26
N GLU A 61 -4.49 7.63 10.28
CA GLU A 61 -5.90 8.02 10.11
C GLU A 61 -6.06 9.28 9.26
N SER A 62 -5.30 10.35 9.55
CA SER A 62 -5.37 11.57 8.74
C SER A 62 -4.92 11.35 7.30
N ALA A 63 -3.86 10.56 7.09
CA ALA A 63 -3.41 10.22 5.73
C ALA A 63 -4.47 9.43 4.96
N LYS A 64 -5.13 8.45 5.59
CA LYS A 64 -6.26 7.72 5.00
C LYS A 64 -7.41 8.64 4.64
N GLN A 65 -7.76 9.55 5.55
CA GLN A 65 -8.85 10.51 5.32
C GLN A 65 -8.51 11.48 4.18
N TYR A 66 -7.25 11.88 4.07
CA TYR A 66 -6.77 12.73 2.98
C TYR A 66 -6.86 12.03 1.62
N LEU A 67 -6.45 10.76 1.53
CA LEU A 67 -6.60 9.96 0.31
C LEU A 67 -8.07 9.70 -0.05
N SER A 68 -8.94 9.50 0.93
CA SER A 68 -10.36 9.32 0.70
C SER A 68 -11.02 10.57 0.11
N GLN A 69 -10.56 11.76 0.52
CA GLN A 69 -11.03 13.04 -0.02
C GLN A 69 -10.41 13.39 -1.37
N ASN A 70 -9.22 12.86 -1.67
CA ASN A 70 -8.47 13.14 -2.90
C ASN A 70 -8.24 11.85 -3.70
N PRO A 71 -9.28 11.34 -4.40
CA PRO A 71 -9.19 10.08 -5.14
C PRO A 71 -8.17 10.13 -6.29
N GLU A 72 -7.90 11.30 -6.86
CA GLU A 72 -6.87 11.48 -7.91
C GLU A 72 -5.48 11.12 -7.39
N LEU A 73 -5.12 11.61 -6.20
CA LEU A 73 -3.85 11.33 -5.57
C LEU A 73 -3.74 9.87 -5.12
N ALA A 74 -4.87 9.28 -4.67
CA ALA A 74 -4.92 7.85 -4.37
C ALA A 74 -4.69 6.98 -5.62
N GLN A 75 -5.27 7.34 -6.77
CA GLN A 75 -5.03 6.64 -8.03
C GLN A 75 -3.60 6.78 -8.54
N GLU A 76 -3.00 7.95 -8.38
CA GLU A 76 -1.59 8.18 -8.72
C GLU A 76 -0.68 7.26 -7.91
N ILE A 77 -0.84 7.25 -6.58
CA ILE A 77 -0.09 6.36 -5.68
C ILE A 77 -0.32 4.89 -6.07
N GLU A 78 -1.57 4.50 -6.35
CA GLU A 78 -1.89 3.13 -6.77
C GLU A 78 -1.17 2.74 -8.08
N GLN A 79 -1.16 3.63 -9.08
CA GLN A 79 -0.45 3.38 -10.34
C GLN A 79 1.05 3.22 -10.10
N GLN A 80 1.65 4.08 -9.28
CA GLN A 80 3.08 4.02 -8.98
C GLN A 80 3.44 2.72 -8.23
N ILE A 81 2.61 2.29 -7.28
CA ILE A 81 2.79 1.02 -6.57
C ILE A 81 2.68 -0.16 -7.55
N ARG A 82 1.67 -0.17 -8.42
CA ARG A 82 1.49 -1.25 -9.42
C ARG A 82 2.63 -1.30 -10.44
N ALA A 83 3.11 -0.15 -10.90
CA ALA A 83 4.25 -0.04 -11.81
C ALA A 83 5.52 -0.60 -11.17
N SER A 84 5.76 -0.21 -9.92
CA SER A 84 6.89 -0.74 -9.14
C SER A 84 6.74 -2.25 -8.91
N ALA A 85 5.53 -2.75 -8.64
CA ALA A 85 5.27 -4.16 -8.34
C ALA A 85 5.43 -5.12 -9.50
N THR A 86 5.38 -4.59 -10.72
CA THR A 86 5.66 -5.39 -11.92
C THR A 86 7.16 -5.66 -12.07
N THR A 87 8.02 -4.87 -11.42
CA THR A 87 9.48 -4.88 -11.65
C THR A 87 10.26 -5.66 -10.58
N THR A 88 9.71 -5.85 -9.38
CA THR A 88 10.49 -6.38 -8.24
C THR A 88 9.80 -7.59 -7.60
N HIS A 89 10.19 -8.80 -8.03
CA HIS A 89 10.36 -10.04 -7.22
C HIS A 89 10.36 -11.29 -8.12
N ILE A 90 11.48 -11.48 -8.81
CA ILE A 90 12.05 -12.81 -9.09
C ILE A 90 13.43 -12.83 -8.43
N THR A 91 13.47 -12.79 -7.10
CA THR A 91 14.67 -13.19 -6.35
C THR A 91 14.32 -14.50 -5.67
N VAL A 92 14.47 -15.58 -6.42
CA VAL A 92 14.68 -16.91 -5.83
C VAL A 92 16.14 -16.90 -5.39
N PRO A 93 16.47 -16.98 -4.09
CA PRO A 93 17.82 -17.33 -3.71
C PRO A 93 18.03 -18.79 -4.12
N ASP A 94 18.91 -18.98 -5.11
CA ASP A 94 19.46 -20.27 -5.51
C ASP A 94 20.58 -20.60 -4.50
N ASP A 95 20.24 -21.30 -3.42
CA ASP A 95 21.12 -22.19 -2.63
C ASP A 95 20.27 -23.14 -1.77
#